data_AF-A0A8S4A7J2-F1
#
_entry.id   AF-A0A8S4A7J2-F1
#
_cell.length_a   1.000
_cell.length_b   1.000
_cell.length_c   1.000
_cell.angle_alpha   90.00
_cell.angle_beta   90.00
_cell.angle_gamma   90.00
#
_symmetry.space_group_name_H-M   'P 1'
#
loop_
_entity.id
_entity.type
_entity.pdbx_description
1 polymer ?
#
loop_
_entity_poly.entity_id
_entity_poly.type
_entity_poly.pdbx_seq_one_letter_code
_entity_poly.pdbx_strand_id
1 'polypeptide(L)'
;MPTGVLSEEQIRLKKMKKQEEETARTSTVVTPTPPQEAATLDPQQQEMIEKLVAMQKQCNKRSFLDRPKVTPWPQSQDPQNREVRQQRFAHFTELAIMSVQEIVDFAKQLPGFLELTREDQIALLKTSTIEIMLLETSRRYNPTIDSITFLKDFSYNKEDFAKAGLQFEFINPIFEFSKGMNDLHLDEAEYALLIAINIFSAGQPQNVPFH
;
A
#
# COMPACT_ATOMS: atom_id res chain seq x y z
N MET A 1 60.19 25.12 -5.53
CA MET A 1 58.74 25.36 -5.67
C MET A 1 58.50 26.41 -6.75
N PRO A 2 57.99 26.05 -7.93
CA PRO A 2 57.13 26.94 -8.70
C PRO A 2 55.71 26.37 -8.71
N THR A 3 54.77 27.17 -8.23
CA THR A 3 53.33 26.95 -8.25
C THR A 3 52.82 26.92 -9.69
N GLY A 4 52.49 25.73 -10.19
CA GLY A 4 51.87 25.53 -11.49
C GLY A 4 50.41 25.95 -11.48
N VAL A 5 50.13 27.25 -11.67
CA VAL A 5 48.78 27.73 -11.94
C VAL A 5 48.58 27.73 -13.45
N LEU A 6 47.62 26.94 -13.93
CA LEU A 6 47.27 26.81 -15.34
C LEU A 6 46.66 28.12 -15.86
N SER A 7 46.99 28.52 -17.10
CA SER A 7 46.38 29.71 -17.72
C SER A 7 44.90 29.49 -18.05
N GLU A 8 44.12 30.57 -18.13
CA GLU A 8 42.66 30.52 -18.39
C GLU A 8 42.31 29.79 -19.70
N GLU A 9 43.19 29.85 -20.70
CA GLU A 9 43.05 29.17 -21.98
C GLU A 9 43.18 27.65 -21.83
N GLN A 10 44.09 27.18 -20.98
CA GLN A 10 44.25 25.75 -20.67
C GLN A 10 43.06 25.19 -19.87
N ILE A 11 42.42 26.03 -19.06
CA ILE A 11 41.19 25.67 -18.33
C ILE A 11 40.02 25.52 -19.30
N ARG A 12 39.91 26.41 -20.31
CA ARG A 12 38.88 26.32 -21.36
C ARG A 12 39.07 25.08 -22.24
N LEU A 13 40.29 24.77 -22.68
CA LEU A 13 40.55 23.54 -23.45
C LEU A 13 40.23 22.28 -22.64
N LYS A 14 40.54 22.24 -21.34
CA LYS A 14 40.16 21.11 -20.47
C LYS A 14 38.66 20.97 -20.29
N LYS A 15 37.91 22.08 -20.21
CA LYS A 15 36.44 22.05 -20.14
C LYS A 15 35.81 21.57 -21.44
N MET A 16 36.29 22.02 -22.59
CA MET A 16 35.77 21.58 -23.89
C MET A 16 36.06 20.09 -24.13
N LYS A 17 37.27 19.62 -23.79
CA LYS A 17 37.62 18.20 -23.93
C LYS A 17 36.82 17.29 -22.97
N LYS A 18 36.53 17.75 -21.75
CA LYS A 18 35.66 17.02 -20.81
C LYS A 18 34.22 16.94 -21.30
N GLN A 19 33.72 18.00 -21.93
CA GLN A 19 32.37 18.04 -22.50
C GLN A 19 32.25 17.15 -23.73
N GLU A 20 33.30 17.04 -24.55
CA GLU A 20 33.39 16.11 -25.68
C GLU A 20 33.45 14.64 -25.22
N GLU A 21 34.19 14.33 -24.15
CA GLU A 21 34.23 12.99 -23.54
C GLU A 21 32.91 12.61 -22.84
N GLU A 22 32.21 13.56 -22.21
CA GLU A 22 30.85 13.34 -21.67
C GLU A 22 29.84 13.10 -22.80
N THR A 23 29.91 13.87 -23.89
CA THR A 23 29.01 13.71 -25.05
C THR A 23 29.27 12.39 -25.81
N ALA A 24 30.54 11.94 -25.87
CA ALA A 24 30.90 10.65 -26.45
C ALA A 24 30.45 9.45 -25.60
N ARG A 25 30.42 9.57 -24.26
CA ARG A 25 29.86 8.53 -23.37
C ARG A 25 28.33 8.47 -23.41
N THR A 26 27.65 9.51 -23.88
CA THR A 26 26.20 9.53 -24.12
C THR A 26 25.81 8.94 -25.48
N SER A 27 26.78 8.59 -26.35
CA SER A 27 26.53 8.09 -27.71
C SER A 27 26.94 6.61 -27.92
N THR A 28 26.82 5.77 -26.89
CA THR A 28 26.55 4.36 -27.16
C THR A 28 25.07 4.24 -27.48
N VAL A 29 24.75 4.18 -28.77
CA VAL A 29 23.46 3.71 -29.27
C VAL A 29 23.24 2.32 -28.69
N VAL A 30 22.55 2.25 -27.55
CA VAL A 30 21.81 1.05 -27.20
C VAL A 30 20.68 1.04 -28.21
N THR A 31 20.82 0.23 -29.25
CA THR A 31 19.70 -0.16 -30.10
C THR A 31 18.52 -0.43 -29.19
N PRO A 32 17.38 0.26 -29.34
CA PRO A 32 16.23 -0.01 -28.52
C PRO A 32 15.90 -1.49 -28.75
N THR A 33 16.02 -2.28 -27.69
CA THR A 33 15.41 -3.59 -27.65
C THR A 33 13.96 -3.37 -28.09
N PRO A 34 13.43 -4.16 -29.04
CA PRO A 34 12.00 -4.13 -29.35
C PRO A 34 11.23 -4.17 -28.01
N PRO A 35 10.05 -3.53 -27.90
CA PRO A 35 9.25 -3.66 -26.69
C PRO A 35 9.19 -5.15 -26.36
N GLN A 36 9.80 -5.54 -25.23
CA GLN A 36 9.70 -6.92 -24.75
C GLN A 36 8.20 -7.18 -24.71
N GLU A 37 7.73 -8.09 -25.55
CA GLU A 37 6.39 -8.63 -25.43
C GLU A 37 6.19 -8.90 -23.94
N ALA A 38 5.18 -8.23 -23.35
CA ALA A 38 4.86 -8.42 -21.95
C ALA A 38 4.84 -9.93 -21.71
N ALA A 39 5.74 -10.43 -20.85
CA ALA A 39 5.90 -11.86 -20.65
C ALA A 39 4.52 -12.45 -20.38
N THR A 40 4.04 -13.30 -21.27
CA THR A 40 2.71 -13.88 -21.15
C THR A 40 2.70 -14.75 -19.90
N LEU A 41 1.78 -14.47 -18.97
CA LEU A 41 1.60 -15.26 -17.77
C LEU A 41 1.36 -16.73 -18.16
N ASP A 42 2.05 -17.64 -17.50
CA ASP A 42 1.77 -19.06 -17.70
C ASP A 42 0.40 -19.44 -17.11
N PRO A 43 -0.22 -20.56 -17.53
CA PRO A 43 -1.54 -20.95 -17.04
C PRO A 43 -1.63 -21.13 -15.52
N GLN A 44 -0.53 -21.55 -14.88
CA GLN A 44 -0.49 -21.77 -13.43
C GLN A 44 -0.44 -20.44 -12.67
N GLN A 45 0.32 -19.45 -13.19
CA GLN A 45 0.32 -18.08 -12.67
C GLN A 45 -1.05 -17.45 -12.76
N GLN A 46 -1.72 -17.60 -13.91
CA GLN A 46 -3.07 -17.08 -14.12
C GLN A 46 -4.07 -17.70 -13.13
N GLU A 47 -4.05 -19.02 -12.97
CA GLU A 47 -4.92 -19.73 -12.01
C GLU A 47 -4.68 -19.23 -10.57
N MET A 48 -3.41 -19.05 -10.17
CA MET A 48 -3.07 -18.54 -8.86
C MET A 48 -3.63 -17.13 -8.63
N ILE A 49 -3.48 -16.23 -9.61
CA ILE A 49 -4.00 -14.86 -9.54
C ILE A 49 -5.53 -14.87 -9.40
N GLU A 50 -6.23 -15.65 -10.22
CA GLU A 50 -7.68 -15.78 -10.14
C GLU A 50 -8.14 -16.30 -8.78
N LYS A 51 -7.39 -17.25 -8.21
CA LYS A 51 -7.65 -17.77 -6.87
C LYS A 51 -7.48 -16.70 -5.80
N LEU A 52 -6.41 -15.89 -5.86
CA LEU A 52 -6.19 -14.77 -4.93
C LEU A 52 -7.34 -13.75 -4.99
N VAL A 53 -7.76 -13.36 -6.19
CA VAL A 53 -8.89 -12.45 -6.39
C VAL A 53 -10.19 -13.05 -5.83
N ALA A 54 -10.41 -14.35 -6.02
CA ALA A 54 -11.58 -15.04 -5.48
C ALA A 54 -11.58 -15.08 -3.95
N MET A 55 -10.42 -15.39 -3.32
CA MET A 55 -10.26 -15.37 -1.86
C MET A 55 -10.57 -13.99 -1.29
N GLN A 56 -10.00 -12.92 -1.87
CA GLN A 56 -10.23 -11.55 -1.41
C GLN A 56 -11.71 -11.16 -1.51
N LYS A 57 -12.36 -11.47 -2.64
CA LYS A 57 -13.80 -11.24 -2.81
C LYS A 57 -14.64 -12.02 -1.81
N GLN A 58 -14.23 -13.23 -1.44
CA GLN A 58 -14.92 -14.03 -0.43
C GLN A 58 -14.79 -13.43 0.97
N CYS A 59 -13.60 -12.98 1.38
CA CYS A 59 -13.39 -12.29 2.66
C CYS A 59 -14.27 -11.05 2.77
N ASN A 60 -14.26 -10.18 1.75
CA ASN A 60 -15.09 -8.97 1.71
C ASN A 60 -16.59 -9.28 1.85
N LYS A 61 -17.06 -10.36 1.18
CA LYS A 61 -18.47 -10.79 1.26
C LYS A 61 -18.88 -11.20 2.68
N ARG A 62 -17.98 -11.85 3.43
CA ARG A 62 -18.27 -12.28 4.81
C ARG A 62 -18.47 -11.08 5.73
N SER A 63 -17.60 -10.09 5.67
CA SER A 63 -17.71 -8.89 6.52
C SER A 63 -18.94 -8.05 6.22
N PHE A 64 -19.45 -8.07 4.98
CA PHE A 64 -20.71 -7.42 4.67
C PHE A 64 -21.90 -8.01 5.46
N LEU A 65 -21.84 -9.29 5.86
CA LEU A 65 -22.86 -9.91 6.70
C LEU A 65 -22.78 -9.40 8.14
N ASP A 66 -21.59 -8.98 8.58
CA ASP A 66 -21.37 -8.44 9.92
C ASP A 66 -21.66 -6.94 10.01
N ARG A 67 -21.92 -6.26 8.89
CA ARG A 67 -22.27 -4.84 8.85
C ARG A 67 -23.33 -4.40 9.89
N PRO A 68 -24.43 -5.13 10.13
CA PRO A 68 -25.43 -4.73 11.14
C PRO A 68 -24.90 -4.72 12.58
N LYS A 69 -23.75 -5.34 12.84
CA LYS A 69 -23.10 -5.37 14.16
C LYS A 69 -22.27 -4.10 14.43
N VAL A 70 -21.99 -3.29 13.39
CA VAL A 70 -21.24 -2.05 13.54
C VAL A 70 -22.12 -0.99 14.19
N THR A 71 -21.61 -0.38 15.26
CA THR A 71 -22.13 0.78 15.95
C THR A 71 -22.53 1.84 14.92
N PRO A 72 -23.80 2.29 14.86
CA PRO A 72 -24.22 3.26 13.86
C PRO A 72 -23.45 4.58 13.98
N TRP A 73 -23.18 5.22 12.85
CA TRP A 73 -22.66 6.58 12.86
C TRP A 73 -23.67 7.54 13.50
N PRO A 74 -23.28 8.36 14.49
CA PRO A 74 -24.21 9.25 15.17
C PRO A 74 -24.73 10.34 14.24
N GLN A 75 -26.04 10.62 14.32
CA GLN A 75 -26.69 11.71 13.57
C GLN A 75 -26.34 13.10 14.14
N SER A 76 -26.02 13.17 15.44
CA SER A 76 -25.61 14.42 16.08
C SER A 76 -24.24 14.86 15.57
N GLN A 77 -24.17 16.13 15.17
CA GLN A 77 -22.93 16.77 14.72
C GLN A 77 -22.19 17.50 15.84
N ASP A 78 -22.73 17.55 17.06
CA ASP A 78 -22.13 18.28 18.19
C ASP A 78 -20.71 17.75 18.49
N PRO A 79 -19.66 18.56 18.27
CA PRO A 79 -18.28 18.14 18.52
C PRO A 79 -17.93 18.12 20.00
N GLN A 80 -18.69 18.81 20.87
CA GLN A 80 -18.42 18.89 22.30
C GLN A 80 -19.04 17.71 23.07
N ASN A 81 -20.06 17.07 22.51
CA ASN A 81 -20.69 15.90 23.09
C ASN A 81 -19.73 14.70 23.17
N ARG A 82 -19.45 14.24 24.39
CA ARG A 82 -18.49 13.17 24.66
C ARG A 82 -18.99 11.82 24.16
N GLU A 83 -20.29 11.54 24.33
CA GLU A 83 -20.94 10.30 23.93
C GLU A 83 -20.90 10.14 22.41
N VAL A 84 -21.16 11.23 21.67
CA VAL A 84 -21.07 11.26 20.21
C VAL A 84 -19.65 10.98 19.73
N ARG A 85 -18.63 11.59 20.33
CA ARG A 85 -17.22 11.29 19.99
C ARG A 85 -16.87 9.82 20.27
N GLN A 86 -17.30 9.30 21.42
CA GLN A 86 -17.07 7.90 21.79
C GLN A 86 -17.74 6.93 20.81
N GLN A 87 -18.94 7.26 20.33
CA GLN A 87 -19.66 6.46 19.34
C GLN A 87 -18.96 6.46 17.98
N ARG A 88 -18.45 7.60 17.52
CA ARG A 88 -17.66 7.68 16.27
C ARG A 88 -16.37 6.86 16.38
N PHE A 89 -15.69 6.95 17.51
CA PHE A 89 -14.49 6.14 17.78
C PHE A 89 -14.80 4.65 17.79
N ALA A 90 -15.89 4.24 18.47
CA ALA A 90 -16.33 2.84 18.49
C ALA A 90 -16.65 2.33 17.08
N HIS A 91 -17.38 3.12 16.28
CA HIS A 91 -17.68 2.81 14.89
C HIS A 91 -16.43 2.51 14.07
N PHE A 92 -15.43 3.41 14.07
CA PHE A 92 -14.18 3.20 13.34
C PHE A 92 -13.35 2.04 13.91
N THR A 93 -13.37 1.83 15.24
CA THR A 93 -12.67 0.70 15.88
C THR A 93 -13.24 -0.64 15.40
N GLU A 94 -14.56 -0.75 15.30
CA GLU A 94 -15.22 -1.96 14.81
C GLU A 94 -14.96 -2.19 13.31
N LEU A 95 -14.95 -1.14 12.50
CA LEU A 95 -14.53 -1.26 11.09
C LEU A 95 -13.08 -1.74 10.97
N ALA A 96 -12.18 -1.24 11.81
CA ALA A 96 -10.79 -1.69 11.85
C ALA A 96 -10.68 -3.16 12.28
N ILE A 97 -11.44 -3.59 13.30
CA ILE A 97 -11.48 -4.99 13.74
C ILE A 97 -11.95 -5.90 12.59
N MET A 98 -12.96 -5.49 11.84
CA MET A 98 -13.44 -6.25 10.69
C MET A 98 -12.38 -6.34 9.57
N SER A 99 -11.70 -5.24 9.24
CA SER A 99 -10.61 -5.26 8.26
C SER A 99 -9.47 -6.20 8.70
N VAL A 100 -9.09 -6.17 9.99
CA VAL A 100 -8.10 -7.13 10.52
C VAL A 100 -8.58 -8.58 10.37
N GLN A 101 -9.87 -8.85 10.60
CA GLN A 101 -10.44 -10.19 10.40
C GLN A 101 -10.42 -10.61 8.92
N GLU A 102 -10.71 -9.70 7.98
CA GLU A 102 -10.58 -9.95 6.52
C GLU A 102 -9.15 -10.35 6.14
N ILE A 103 -8.16 -9.61 6.66
CA ILE A 103 -6.74 -9.86 6.42
C ILE A 103 -6.34 -11.24 6.95
N VAL A 104 -6.75 -11.58 8.18
CA VAL A 104 -6.46 -12.89 8.79
C VAL A 104 -7.11 -14.02 7.99
N ASP A 105 -8.37 -13.85 7.59
CA ASP A 105 -9.10 -14.84 6.80
C ASP A 105 -8.53 -15.00 5.39
N PHE A 106 -8.03 -13.92 4.79
CA PHE A 106 -7.33 -13.96 3.50
C PHE A 106 -6.00 -14.71 3.64
N ALA A 107 -5.18 -14.35 4.63
CA ALA A 107 -3.88 -14.98 4.87
C ALA A 107 -4.01 -16.50 5.07
N LYS A 108 -4.99 -16.97 5.84
CA LYS A 108 -5.25 -18.40 6.05
C LYS A 108 -5.60 -19.18 4.77
N GLN A 109 -6.05 -18.50 3.72
CA GLN A 109 -6.36 -19.13 2.44
C GLN A 109 -5.17 -19.16 1.48
N LEU A 110 -4.10 -18.40 1.76
CA LEU A 110 -2.90 -18.37 0.94
C LEU A 110 -2.18 -19.73 0.99
N PRO A 111 -1.76 -20.27 -0.17
CA PRO A 111 -0.94 -21.48 -0.21
C PRO A 111 0.32 -21.33 0.67
N GLY A 112 0.64 -22.36 1.46
CA GLY A 112 1.81 -22.37 2.35
C GLY A 112 1.65 -21.61 3.67
N PHE A 113 0.67 -20.70 3.82
CA PHE A 113 0.56 -19.89 5.05
C PHE A 113 0.25 -20.73 6.30
N LEU A 114 -0.67 -21.70 6.18
CA LEU A 114 -1.04 -22.60 7.29
C LEU A 114 0.04 -23.66 7.60
N GLU A 115 1.03 -23.82 6.73
CA GLU A 115 2.16 -24.74 6.93
C GLU A 115 3.26 -24.11 7.80
N LEU A 116 3.23 -22.78 7.99
CA LEU A 116 4.11 -22.05 8.89
C LEU A 116 3.78 -22.33 10.36
N THR A 117 4.75 -22.10 11.25
CA THR A 117 4.51 -22.16 12.70
C THR A 117 3.48 -21.11 13.13
N ARG A 118 2.80 -21.34 14.26
CA ARG A 118 1.82 -20.38 14.76
C ARG A 118 2.48 -19.04 15.10
N GLU A 119 3.71 -19.10 15.60
CA GLU A 119 4.56 -17.96 15.90
C GLU A 119 4.85 -17.14 14.64
N ASP A 120 5.22 -17.80 13.53
CA ASP A 120 5.49 -17.13 12.26
C ASP A 120 4.21 -16.54 11.65
N GLN A 121 3.09 -17.26 11.68
CA GLN A 121 1.79 -16.74 11.22
C GLN A 121 1.42 -15.44 11.97
N ILE A 122 1.60 -15.43 13.29
CA ILE A 122 1.33 -14.24 14.12
C ILE A 122 2.33 -13.12 13.79
N ALA A 123 3.61 -13.45 13.65
CA ALA A 123 4.65 -12.47 13.34
C ALA A 123 4.38 -11.78 12.00
N LEU A 124 4.14 -12.54 10.93
CA LEU A 124 3.84 -12.03 9.60
C LEU A 124 2.60 -11.14 9.59
N LEU A 125 1.51 -11.57 10.25
CA LEU A 125 0.29 -10.76 10.33
C LEU A 125 0.54 -9.47 11.12
N LYS A 126 1.23 -9.56 12.27
CA LYS A 126 1.51 -8.39 13.12
C LYS A 126 2.34 -7.33 12.41
N THR A 127 3.29 -7.74 11.56
CA THR A 127 4.17 -6.82 10.83
C THR A 127 3.53 -6.26 9.55
N SER A 128 2.67 -7.03 8.87
CA SER A 128 2.04 -6.61 7.61
C SER A 128 0.72 -5.86 7.76
N THR A 129 -0.02 -6.04 8.88
CA THR A 129 -1.43 -5.59 8.98
C THR A 129 -1.63 -4.11 8.66
N ILE A 130 -0.77 -3.20 9.15
CA ILE A 130 -0.95 -1.77 8.92
C ILE A 130 -0.75 -1.40 7.44
N GLU A 131 0.24 -2.00 6.79
CA GLU A 131 0.51 -1.78 5.36
C GLU A 131 -0.63 -2.33 4.49
N ILE A 132 -1.16 -3.51 4.86
CA ILE A 132 -2.31 -4.09 4.19
C ILE A 132 -3.57 -3.24 4.40
N MET A 133 -3.83 -2.76 5.62
CA MET A 133 -4.95 -1.84 5.87
C MET A 133 -4.86 -0.57 5.03
N LEU A 134 -3.64 -0.07 4.77
CA LEU A 134 -3.42 1.09 3.92
C LEU A 134 -3.69 0.78 2.44
N LEU A 135 -3.24 -0.36 1.92
CA LEU A 135 -3.60 -0.87 0.57
C LEU A 135 -5.11 -1.06 0.41
N GLU A 136 -5.73 -1.65 1.43
CA GLU A 136 -7.16 -1.89 1.49
C GLU A 136 -7.99 -0.61 1.53
N THR A 137 -7.47 0.41 2.21
CA THR A 137 -8.07 1.74 2.28
C THR A 137 -7.96 2.46 0.95
N SER A 138 -6.78 2.40 0.29
CA SER A 138 -6.57 3.03 -1.01
C SER A 138 -7.44 2.44 -2.10
N ARG A 139 -7.62 1.12 -2.11
CA ARG A 139 -8.54 0.44 -3.04
C ARG A 139 -10.00 0.89 -2.90
N ARG A 140 -10.38 1.36 -1.71
CA ARG A 140 -11.75 1.81 -1.37
C ARG A 140 -11.93 3.33 -1.53
N TYR A 141 -10.89 4.03 -1.97
CA TYR A 141 -10.91 5.48 -2.17
C TYR A 141 -11.74 5.88 -3.39
N ASN A 142 -12.57 6.90 -3.23
CA ASN A 142 -13.34 7.50 -4.30
C ASN A 142 -12.88 8.95 -4.53
N PRO A 143 -12.18 9.25 -5.64
CA PRO A 143 -11.67 10.59 -5.92
C PRO A 143 -12.77 11.63 -6.17
N THR A 144 -13.98 11.20 -6.56
CA THR A 144 -15.11 12.12 -6.87
C THR A 144 -15.62 12.85 -5.63
N ILE A 145 -15.62 12.16 -4.48
CA ILE A 145 -16.14 12.68 -3.21
C ILE A 145 -15.06 12.77 -2.13
N ASP A 146 -13.78 12.60 -2.51
CA ASP A 146 -12.61 12.55 -1.63
C ASP A 146 -12.87 11.75 -0.33
N SER A 147 -13.36 10.51 -0.48
CA SER A 147 -13.80 9.67 0.65
C SER A 147 -13.41 8.21 0.49
N ILE A 148 -13.26 7.49 1.60
CA ILE A 148 -13.00 6.05 1.66
C ILE A 148 -14.31 5.33 2.04
N THR A 149 -14.66 4.27 1.32
CA THR A 149 -15.92 3.54 1.54
C THR A 149 -15.71 2.16 2.17
N PHE A 150 -16.20 1.98 3.40
CA PHE A 150 -16.20 0.71 4.12
C PHE A 150 -17.55 0.00 3.99
N LEU A 151 -17.53 -1.34 3.98
CA LEU A 151 -18.73 -2.18 3.96
C LEU A 151 -19.82 -1.74 2.95
N LYS A 152 -19.39 -1.28 1.76
CA LYS A 152 -20.17 -0.72 0.64
C LYS A 152 -20.85 0.64 0.84
N ASP A 153 -21.31 0.94 2.05
CA ASP A 153 -22.23 2.07 2.26
C ASP A 153 -21.69 3.12 3.24
N PHE A 154 -20.57 2.84 3.91
CA PHE A 154 -19.99 3.74 4.90
C PHE A 154 -18.85 4.54 4.29
N SER A 155 -19.19 5.68 3.68
CA SER A 155 -18.23 6.59 3.06
C SER A 155 -17.84 7.71 4.02
N TYR A 156 -16.53 7.89 4.23
CA TYR A 156 -15.99 8.88 5.16
C TYR A 156 -14.89 9.73 4.50
N ASN A 157 -14.99 11.04 4.71
CA ASN A 157 -13.95 12.01 4.33
C ASN A 157 -12.99 12.26 5.49
N LYS A 158 -11.98 13.10 5.26
CA LYS A 158 -10.96 13.45 6.26
C LYS A 158 -11.57 14.00 7.56
N GLU A 159 -12.61 14.82 7.46
CA GLU A 159 -13.29 15.42 8.60
C GLU A 159 -14.00 14.39 9.46
N ASP A 160 -14.54 13.32 8.87
CA ASP A 160 -15.18 12.24 9.63
C ASP A 160 -14.17 11.41 10.43
N PHE A 161 -12.99 11.13 9.87
CA PHE A 161 -11.88 10.56 10.64
C PHE A 161 -11.46 11.48 11.80
N ALA A 162 -11.38 12.81 11.55
CA ALA A 162 -11.04 13.78 12.58
C ALA A 162 -12.09 13.84 13.70
N LYS A 163 -13.39 13.78 13.34
CA LYS A 163 -14.50 13.71 14.31
C LYS A 163 -14.48 12.46 15.17
N ALA A 164 -13.84 11.39 14.71
CA ALA A 164 -13.61 10.16 15.48
C ALA A 164 -12.36 10.22 16.37
N GLY A 165 -11.61 11.33 16.32
CA GLY A 165 -10.46 11.59 17.18
C GLY A 165 -9.10 11.30 16.53
N LEU A 166 -9.05 10.95 15.24
CA LEU A 166 -7.78 10.86 14.53
C LEU A 166 -7.22 12.24 14.24
N GLN A 167 -5.91 12.39 14.36
CA GLN A 167 -5.24 13.64 14.06
C GLN A 167 -4.93 13.75 12.57
N PHE A 168 -4.98 14.97 12.02
CA PHE A 168 -4.71 15.20 10.60
C PHE A 168 -3.30 14.78 10.17
N GLU A 169 -2.32 14.73 11.08
CA GLU A 169 -0.98 14.19 10.82
C GLU A 169 -0.99 12.71 10.40
N PHE A 170 -2.00 11.94 10.81
CA PHE A 170 -2.20 10.55 10.39
C PHE A 170 -3.21 10.44 9.24
N ILE A 171 -4.23 11.30 9.22
CA ILE A 171 -5.28 11.26 8.18
C ILE A 171 -4.71 11.67 6.82
N ASN A 172 -3.91 12.73 6.76
CA ASN A 172 -3.39 13.26 5.49
C ASN A 172 -2.55 12.22 4.74
N PRO A 173 -1.57 11.53 5.36
CA PRO A 173 -0.81 10.46 4.70
C PRO A 173 -1.69 9.34 4.14
N ILE A 174 -2.75 8.93 4.85
CA ILE A 174 -3.67 7.87 4.36
C ILE A 174 -4.34 8.29 3.05
N PHE A 175 -4.85 9.52 2.99
CA PHE A 175 -5.52 10.04 1.80
C PHE A 175 -4.55 10.36 0.67
N GLU A 176 -3.36 10.87 0.99
CA GLU A 176 -2.30 11.12 -0.01
C GLU A 176 -1.81 9.82 -0.65
N PHE A 177 -1.58 8.79 0.17
CA PHE A 177 -1.28 7.45 -0.33
C PHE A 177 -2.43 6.92 -1.20
N SER A 178 -3.66 7.09 -0.77
CA SER A 178 -4.84 6.64 -1.52
C SER A 178 -4.97 7.32 -2.88
N LYS A 179 -4.68 8.63 -2.96
CA LYS A 179 -4.61 9.39 -4.21
C LYS A 179 -3.51 8.86 -5.13
N GLY A 180 -2.30 8.68 -4.59
CA GLY A 180 -1.18 8.12 -5.36
C GLY A 180 -1.47 6.73 -5.91
N MET A 181 -2.12 5.85 -5.14
CA MET A 181 -2.53 4.52 -5.60
C MET A 181 -3.63 4.58 -6.65
N ASN A 182 -4.59 5.51 -6.52
CA ASN A 182 -5.63 5.71 -7.53
C ASN A 182 -5.06 6.13 -8.89
N ASP A 183 -3.98 6.89 -8.91
CA ASP A 183 -3.28 7.31 -10.13
C ASP A 183 -2.53 6.16 -10.84
N LEU A 184 -2.27 5.06 -10.13
CA LEU A 184 -1.69 3.84 -10.72
C LEU A 184 -2.72 2.98 -11.45
N HIS A 185 -4.02 3.22 -11.23
CA HIS A 185 -5.13 2.47 -11.82
C HIS A 185 -5.03 0.94 -11.63
N LEU A 186 -4.58 0.51 -10.43
CA LEU A 186 -4.43 -0.90 -10.15
C LEU A 186 -5.76 -1.65 -10.18
N ASP A 187 -5.75 -2.84 -10.76
CA ASP A 187 -6.89 -3.73 -10.75
C ASP A 187 -6.95 -4.62 -9.49
N GLU A 188 -8.03 -5.39 -9.37
CA GLU A 188 -8.23 -6.28 -8.22
C GLU A 188 -7.17 -7.38 -8.10
N ALA A 189 -6.57 -7.82 -9.22
CA ALA A 189 -5.51 -8.82 -9.22
C ALA A 189 -4.21 -8.23 -8.67
N GLU A 190 -3.84 -7.02 -9.10
CA GLU A 190 -2.66 -6.31 -8.62
C GLU A 190 -2.75 -6.03 -7.12
N TYR A 191 -3.92 -5.59 -6.62
CA TYR A 191 -4.12 -5.44 -5.17
C TYR A 191 -4.02 -6.77 -4.42
N ALA A 192 -4.63 -7.84 -4.93
CA ALA A 192 -4.56 -9.15 -4.28
C ALA A 192 -3.12 -9.69 -4.22
N LEU A 193 -2.33 -9.47 -5.28
CA LEU A 193 -0.91 -9.79 -5.33
C LEU A 193 -0.09 -8.96 -4.35
N LEU A 194 -0.28 -7.64 -4.32
CA LEU A 194 0.43 -6.74 -3.40
C LEU A 194 0.19 -7.15 -1.94
N ILE A 195 -1.06 -7.47 -1.58
CA ILE A 195 -1.40 -7.93 -0.23
C ILE A 195 -0.74 -9.28 0.08
N ALA A 196 -0.78 -10.24 -0.84
CA ALA A 196 -0.13 -11.54 -0.65
C ALA A 196 1.39 -11.40 -0.49
N ILE A 197 2.03 -10.58 -1.33
CA ILE A 197 3.47 -10.26 -1.23
C ILE A 197 3.76 -9.62 0.12
N ASN A 198 2.95 -8.66 0.57
CA ASN A 198 3.14 -7.97 1.83
C ASN A 198 3.11 -8.94 3.02
N ILE A 199 2.15 -9.87 3.05
CA ILE A 199 2.03 -10.91 4.08
C ILE A 199 3.30 -11.75 4.17
N PHE A 200 3.85 -12.21 3.04
CA PHE A 200 5.04 -13.07 3.05
C PHE A 200 6.37 -12.30 3.14
N SER A 201 6.37 -11.00 2.89
CA SER A 201 7.60 -10.17 2.93
C SER A 201 7.89 -9.60 4.31
N ALA A 202 6.87 -9.46 5.16
CA ALA A 202 6.95 -8.78 6.46
C ALA A 202 7.73 -9.57 7.54
N GLY A 203 8.49 -10.59 7.15
CA GLY A 203 9.18 -11.52 8.03
C GLY A 203 10.65 -11.75 7.72
N GLN A 204 11.33 -10.95 6.89
CA GLN A 204 12.81 -11.04 6.86
C GLN A 204 13.36 -10.65 8.24
N PRO A 205 13.92 -11.58 9.01
CA PRO A 205 14.54 -11.23 10.28
C PRO A 205 15.75 -10.37 9.96
N GLN A 206 15.89 -9.22 10.64
CA GLN A 206 17.19 -8.57 10.71
C GLN A 206 18.16 -9.51 11.45
N ASN A 207 18.92 -10.29 10.66
CA ASN A 207 20.19 -10.96 10.97
C ASN A 207 20.17 -12.07 12.05
N VAL A 208 20.32 -13.35 11.66
CA VAL A 208 21.55 -14.20 11.65
C VAL A 208 22.32 -14.33 12.97
N PRO A 209 22.78 -15.55 13.34
CA PRO A 209 23.14 -15.92 14.71
C PRO A 209 24.47 -15.31 15.17
N PHE A 210 24.56 -14.97 16.46
CA PHE A 210 25.85 -14.81 17.12
C PHE A 210 26.39 -16.21 17.45
N HIS A 211 27.48 -16.58 16.79
CA HIS A 211 28.39 -17.64 17.21
C HIS A 211 29.17 -17.22 18.45
#